data_AF-A0A7C9AIV8-F1
#
_entry.id   AF-A0A7C9AIV8-F1
#
_cell.length_a   1.000
_cell.length_b   1.000
_cell.length_c   1.000
_cell.angle_alpha   90.00
_cell.angle_beta   90.00
_cell.angle_gamma   90.00
#
_symmetry.space_group_name_H-M   'P 1'
#
loop_
_entity.id
_entity.type
_entity.pdbx_description
1 polymer ?
#
loop_
_entity_poly.entity_id
_entity_poly.type
_entity_poly.pdbx_seq_one_letter_code
_entity_poly.pdbx_strand_id
1 'polypeptide(L)'
;IHEADDENPDHYIWQSFDYPTDTLLPGQKLGWNLKTGLNRFLTSWKAADDPGLGRFSIKLDYHGDPEVYLWQGDDIIYRTGPWVGPWFSAAPEVQSTGLGFNFSFHSGSDEVYCTFQSLNSSALKSRLMVSNDGFFIMYRWAPDTEQWIHFIMYREDQCDSYRTCGPYGVCNMSAPSPCQCPQG
;
A
#
# COMPACT_ATOMS: atom_id res chain seq x y z
N ILE A 1 21.31 0.24 12.46
CA ILE A 1 22.48 0.71 13.24
C ILE A 1 22.17 0.42 14.70
N HIS A 2 23.06 -0.25 15.41
CA HIS A 2 22.91 -0.53 16.85
C HIS A 2 23.81 0.41 17.65
N GLU A 3 23.48 0.63 18.92
CA GLU A 3 24.46 1.18 19.85
C GLU A 3 25.58 0.15 20.09
N ALA A 4 26.80 0.64 20.31
CA ALA A 4 27.97 -0.23 20.43
C ALA A 4 27.93 -1.16 21.66
N ASP A 5 27.12 -0.82 22.67
CA ASP A 5 27.02 -1.52 23.96
C ASP A 5 25.62 -2.12 24.22
N ASP A 6 24.73 -2.15 23.23
CA ASP A 6 23.41 -2.77 23.38
C ASP A 6 23.41 -4.22 22.86
N GLU A 7 23.25 -5.16 23.79
CA GLU A 7 23.19 -6.60 23.49
C GLU A 7 21.82 -7.04 22.94
N ASN A 8 20.82 -6.15 22.88
CA ASN A 8 19.53 -6.47 22.29
C ASN A 8 19.58 -6.32 20.75
N PRO A 9 19.55 -7.42 19.99
CA PRO A 9 19.61 -7.39 18.53
C PRO A 9 18.39 -6.72 17.88
N ASP A 10 17.34 -6.42 18.64
CA ASP A 10 16.15 -5.72 18.15
C ASP A 10 16.17 -4.21 18.44
N HIS A 11 17.18 -3.70 19.17
CA HIS A 11 17.29 -2.28 19.47
C HIS A 11 18.16 -1.56 18.45
N TYR A 12 17.51 -0.99 17.44
CA TYR A 12 18.14 -0.18 16.40
C TYR A 12 18.02 1.32 16.73
N ILE A 13 19.12 2.08 16.63
CA ILE A 13 19.08 3.55 16.67
C ILE A 13 18.58 4.15 15.35
N TRP A 14 18.72 3.41 14.26
CA TRP A 14 18.23 3.78 12.93
C TRP A 14 18.12 2.56 12.02
N GLN A 15 17.10 2.53 11.17
CA GLN A 15 16.92 1.56 10.10
C GLN A 15 16.27 2.21 8.87
N SER A 16 16.63 1.76 7.67
CA SER A 16 16.03 2.25 6.43
C SER A 16 14.54 1.90 6.31
N PHE A 17 14.09 0.84 6.99
CA PHE A 17 12.70 0.39 7.00
C PHE A 17 11.75 1.41 7.66
N ASP A 18 12.30 2.33 8.46
CA ASP A 18 11.54 3.44 9.05
C ASP A 18 11.37 4.63 8.08
N TYR A 19 12.14 4.66 6.98
CA TYR A 19 12.17 5.75 6.02
C TYR A 19 12.09 5.22 4.58
N PRO A 20 10.98 4.57 4.19
CA PRO A 20 10.82 4.05 2.84
C PRO A 20 10.73 5.17 1.79
N THR A 21 11.05 4.84 0.54
CA THR A 21 10.94 5.73 -0.62
C THR A 21 9.58 5.51 -1.31
N ASP A 22 9.59 5.13 -2.58
CA ASP A 22 8.45 4.75 -3.39
C ASP A 22 8.04 3.28 -3.23
N THR A 23 8.82 2.48 -2.49
CA THR A 23 8.72 1.02 -2.48
C THR A 23 8.56 0.46 -1.06
N LEU A 24 7.61 -0.47 -0.89
CA LEU A 24 7.46 -1.34 0.28
C LEU A 24 7.90 -2.77 -0.06
N LEU A 25 8.86 -3.28 0.71
CA LEU A 25 9.40 -4.63 0.62
C LEU A 25 8.73 -5.58 1.62
N PRO A 26 8.82 -6.91 1.41
CA PRO A 26 8.30 -7.87 2.37
C PRO A 26 8.87 -7.64 3.79
N GLY A 27 7.99 -7.62 4.78
CA GLY A 27 8.32 -7.37 6.19
C GLY A 27 8.47 -5.89 6.58
N GLN A 28 8.49 -4.96 5.62
CA GLN A 28 8.41 -3.53 5.95
C GLN A 28 7.01 -3.15 6.43
N LYS A 29 6.94 -2.12 7.28
CA LYS A 29 5.71 -1.62 7.87
C LYS A 29 5.27 -0.35 7.14
N LEU A 30 4.04 -0.34 6.62
CA LEU A 30 3.35 0.86 6.15
C LEU A 30 2.37 1.30 7.23
N GLY A 31 2.59 2.48 7.83
CA GLY A 31 1.77 2.99 8.93
C GLY A 31 2.59 3.60 10.06
N TRP A 32 2.01 3.61 11.25
CA TRP A 32 2.41 4.48 12.34
C TRP A 32 3.13 3.74 13.45
N ASN A 33 4.23 4.32 13.91
CA ASN A 33 4.71 4.11 15.27
C ASN A 33 4.09 5.19 16.16
N LEU A 34 3.18 4.80 17.05
CA LEU A 34 2.43 5.72 17.91
C LEU A 34 3.28 6.26 19.06
N LYS A 35 4.32 5.54 19.48
CA LYS A 35 5.25 5.97 20.52
C LYS A 35 6.13 7.14 20.06
N THR A 36 6.64 7.07 18.84
CA THR A 36 7.54 8.10 18.28
C THR A 36 6.81 9.13 17.43
N GLY A 37 5.57 8.85 17.02
CA GLY A 37 4.81 9.66 16.06
C GLY A 37 5.27 9.49 14.60
N LEU A 38 6.17 8.53 14.32
CA LEU A 38 6.68 8.29 12.98
C LEU A 38 5.61 7.64 12.09
N ASN A 39 5.29 8.28 10.97
CA ASN A 39 4.50 7.68 9.89
C ASN A 39 5.42 7.14 8.79
N ARG A 40 5.37 5.84 8.55
CA ARG A 40 6.05 5.14 7.46
C ARG A 40 5.10 5.07 6.27
N PHE A 41 5.39 5.85 5.24
CA PHE A 41 4.54 5.97 4.05
C PHE A 41 5.40 6.02 2.79
N LEU A 42 4.83 5.66 1.65
CA LEU A 42 5.56 5.70 0.38
C LEU A 42 5.38 7.04 -0.32
N THR A 43 6.42 7.52 -0.99
CA THR A 43 6.37 8.69 -1.87
C THR A 43 6.98 8.33 -3.23
N SER A 44 6.26 8.62 -4.31
CA SER A 44 6.72 8.31 -5.66
C SER A 44 8.00 9.06 -6.00
N TRP A 45 8.74 8.54 -6.96
CA TRP A 45 9.73 9.34 -7.67
C TRP A 45 9.06 10.47 -8.45
N LYS A 46 9.84 11.51 -8.76
CA LYS A 46 9.40 12.66 -9.54
C LYS A 46 9.28 12.33 -11.02
N ALA A 47 10.22 11.54 -11.54
CA ALA A 47 10.19 10.99 -12.89
C ALA A 47 10.84 9.60 -12.92
N ALA A 48 10.75 8.89 -14.04
CA ALA A 48 11.36 7.58 -14.19
C ALA A 48 12.90 7.61 -14.02
N ASP A 49 13.51 8.75 -14.32
CA ASP A 49 14.94 9.04 -14.24
C ASP A 49 15.30 10.06 -13.13
N ASP A 50 14.32 10.55 -12.37
CA ASP A 50 14.50 11.52 -11.27
C ASP A 50 13.95 10.94 -9.96
N PRO A 51 14.81 10.37 -9.08
CA PRO A 51 14.41 9.80 -7.80
C PRO A 51 14.09 10.86 -6.73
N GLY A 52 14.07 12.15 -7.10
CA GLY A 52 13.56 13.21 -6.25
C GLY A 52 12.10 12.99 -5.85
N LEU A 53 11.64 13.73 -4.84
CA LEU A 53 10.28 13.61 -4.32
C LEU A 53 9.23 13.91 -5.40
N GLY A 54 8.42 12.92 -5.70
CA GLY A 54 7.25 13.03 -6.58
C GLY A 54 6.02 13.56 -5.86
N ARG A 55 4.90 13.55 -6.58
CA ARG A 55 3.63 14.13 -6.11
C ARG A 55 2.69 13.10 -5.48
N PHE A 56 2.98 11.82 -5.65
CA PHE A 56 2.08 10.76 -5.20
C PHE A 56 2.58 10.12 -3.92
N SER A 57 1.68 9.84 -2.98
CA SER A 57 2.04 9.15 -1.74
C SER A 57 0.99 8.15 -1.29
N ILE A 58 1.43 7.05 -0.69
CA ILE A 58 0.58 6.00 -0.13
C ILE A 58 0.71 6.03 1.39
N LYS A 59 -0.39 6.32 2.08
CA LYS A 59 -0.43 6.51 3.53
C LYS A 59 -1.55 5.67 4.16
N LEU A 60 -1.27 5.10 5.32
CA LEU A 60 -2.28 4.49 6.18
C LEU A 60 -2.91 5.57 7.06
N ASP A 61 -4.24 5.66 7.05
CA ASP A 61 -5.03 6.33 8.07
C ASP A 61 -5.57 5.27 9.04
N TYR A 62 -5.34 5.46 10.33
CA TYR A 62 -5.75 4.53 11.38
C TYR A 62 -6.97 5.03 12.18
N HIS A 63 -7.52 6.19 11.84
CA HIS A 63 -8.69 6.75 12.52
C HIS A 63 -9.98 6.05 12.06
N GLY A 64 -10.76 5.53 13.02
CA GLY A 64 -11.96 4.75 12.71
C GLY A 64 -11.58 3.34 12.25
N ASP A 65 -12.08 2.94 11.09
CA ASP A 65 -11.64 1.71 10.42
C ASP A 65 -10.38 2.02 9.61
N PRO A 66 -9.24 1.34 9.84
CA PRO A 66 -8.00 1.67 9.15
C PRO A 66 -8.07 1.43 7.63
N GLU A 67 -7.67 2.44 6.85
CA GLU A 67 -7.70 2.45 5.39
C GLU A 67 -6.38 2.96 4.82
N VAL A 68 -5.98 2.47 3.65
CA VAL A 68 -4.84 3.00 2.90
C VAL A 68 -5.33 3.91 1.77
N TYR A 69 -4.68 5.05 1.65
CA TYR A 69 -5.04 6.10 0.71
C TYR A 69 -3.87 6.41 -0.22
N LEU A 70 -4.19 6.62 -1.49
CA LEU A 70 -3.28 7.23 -2.46
C LEU A 70 -3.62 8.71 -2.59
N TRP A 71 -2.61 9.53 -2.38
CA TRP A 71 -2.68 10.98 -2.41
C TRP A 71 -1.92 11.53 -3.61
N GLN A 72 -2.43 12.61 -4.21
CA GLN A 72 -1.75 13.47 -5.15
C GLN A 72 -1.61 14.86 -4.52
N GLY A 73 -0.44 15.17 -3.96
CA GLY A 73 -0.30 16.31 -3.06
C GLY A 73 -1.21 16.14 -1.84
N ASP A 74 -2.17 17.05 -1.68
CA ASP A 74 -3.15 17.05 -0.58
C ASP A 74 -4.50 16.40 -0.96
N ASP A 75 -4.67 15.99 -2.22
CA ASP A 75 -5.91 15.39 -2.71
C ASP A 75 -5.86 13.87 -2.64
N ILE A 76 -6.90 13.25 -2.07
CA ILE A 76 -7.08 11.79 -2.13
C ILE A 76 -7.58 11.42 -3.52
N ILE A 77 -6.87 10.51 -4.20
CA ILE A 77 -7.23 10.05 -5.55
C ILE A 77 -7.67 8.59 -5.61
N TYR A 78 -7.33 7.78 -4.61
CA TYR A 78 -7.78 6.39 -4.48
C TYR A 78 -7.81 5.97 -3.00
N ARG A 79 -8.71 5.03 -2.66
CA ARG A 79 -8.93 4.52 -1.30
C ARG A 79 -9.09 3.00 -1.35
N THR A 80 -8.26 2.26 -0.60
CA THR A 80 -8.33 0.79 -0.55
C THR A 80 -9.58 0.27 0.18
N GLY A 81 -10.25 1.15 0.94
CA GLY A 81 -11.27 0.75 1.88
C GLY A 81 -10.68 0.12 3.15
N PRO A 82 -11.55 -0.28 4.10
CA PRO A 82 -11.12 -0.81 5.38
C PRO A 82 -10.49 -2.19 5.26
N TRP A 83 -9.68 -2.54 6.26
CA TRP A 83 -9.18 -3.89 6.44
C TRP A 83 -10.32 -4.86 6.81
N VAL A 84 -10.56 -5.87 5.99
CA VAL A 84 -11.63 -6.87 6.20
C VAL A 84 -11.14 -8.21 6.76
N GLY A 85 -9.88 -8.25 7.24
CA GLY A 85 -9.29 -9.39 7.95
C GLY A 85 -8.09 -10.02 7.22
N PRO A 86 -8.26 -10.50 5.99
CA PRO A 86 -7.17 -10.99 5.13
C PRO A 86 -6.69 -9.99 4.03
N TRP A 87 -7.50 -8.98 3.68
CA TRP A 87 -7.18 -7.96 2.68
C TRP A 87 -7.92 -6.64 2.97
N PHE A 88 -7.63 -5.60 2.19
CA PHE A 88 -8.42 -4.35 2.17
C PHE A 88 -9.58 -4.49 1.18
N SER A 89 -10.76 -3.92 1.48
CA SER A 89 -11.98 -4.21 0.71
C SER A 89 -11.91 -3.97 -0.81
N ALA A 90 -11.04 -3.08 -1.27
CA ALA A 90 -10.80 -2.79 -2.70
C ALA A 90 -9.69 -3.64 -3.33
N ALA A 91 -9.20 -4.68 -2.64
CA ALA A 91 -8.20 -5.63 -3.11
C ALA A 91 -8.65 -7.10 -2.98
N PRO A 92 -9.86 -7.48 -3.44
CA PRO A 92 -10.39 -8.84 -3.30
C PRO A 92 -9.56 -9.88 -4.07
N GLU A 93 -8.79 -9.51 -5.08
CA GLU A 93 -7.87 -10.38 -5.81
C GLU A 93 -6.81 -11.01 -4.90
N VAL A 94 -6.51 -10.37 -3.76
CA VAL A 94 -5.66 -10.92 -2.69
C VAL A 94 -6.24 -12.18 -2.05
N GLN A 95 -7.56 -12.36 -2.08
CA GLN A 95 -8.25 -13.56 -1.62
C GLN A 95 -7.92 -14.79 -2.48
N SER A 96 -7.65 -14.60 -3.77
CA SER A 96 -7.41 -15.71 -4.68
C SER A 96 -6.07 -16.36 -4.30
N THR A 97 -6.14 -17.52 -3.64
CA THR A 97 -5.00 -18.29 -3.14
C THR A 97 -4.09 -18.71 -4.29
N GLY A 98 -3.16 -17.82 -4.65
CA GLY A 98 -2.26 -17.97 -5.79
C GLY A 98 -1.24 -16.83 -5.91
N LEU A 99 -1.33 -15.79 -5.08
CA LEU A 99 -0.41 -14.67 -5.11
C LEU A 99 0.96 -14.99 -4.48
N GLY A 100 1.09 -16.04 -3.66
CA GLY A 100 2.36 -16.35 -3.01
C GLY A 100 2.82 -15.29 -1.99
N PHE A 101 1.92 -14.39 -1.60
CA PHE A 101 2.14 -13.36 -0.58
C PHE A 101 0.96 -13.35 0.40
N ASN A 102 1.22 -13.01 1.66
CA ASN A 102 0.21 -12.79 2.68
C ASN A 102 0.29 -11.35 3.16
N PHE A 103 -0.86 -10.69 3.23
CA PHE A 103 -0.99 -9.36 3.81
C PHE A 103 -1.45 -9.49 5.26
N SER A 104 -0.92 -8.65 6.13
CA SER A 104 -1.38 -8.59 7.51
C SER A 104 -1.49 -7.16 7.98
N PHE A 105 -2.38 -6.97 8.93
CA PHE A 105 -2.64 -5.71 9.58
C PHE A 105 -2.45 -5.88 11.09
N HIS A 106 -1.74 -4.95 11.69
CA HIS A 106 -1.52 -4.87 13.12
C HIS A 106 -2.12 -3.58 13.65
N SER A 107 -2.92 -3.69 14.70
CA SER A 107 -3.44 -2.55 15.46
C SER A 107 -3.21 -2.81 16.95
N GLY A 108 -2.30 -2.03 17.54
CA GLY A 108 -1.98 -2.09 18.96
C GLY A 108 -1.71 -0.70 19.53
N SER A 109 -1.43 -0.62 20.84
CA SER A 109 -1.15 0.65 21.52
C SER A 109 0.12 1.34 21.04
N ASP A 110 1.07 0.56 20.54
CA ASP A 110 2.42 1.03 20.22
C ASP A 110 2.56 1.40 18.75
N GLU A 111 1.94 0.63 17.86
CA GLU A 111 2.04 0.78 16.42
C GLU A 111 0.74 0.32 15.72
N VAL A 112 0.43 0.95 14.60
CA VAL A 112 -0.67 0.55 13.71
C VAL A 112 -0.14 0.54 12.29
N TYR A 113 -0.10 -0.62 11.64
CA TYR A 113 0.52 -0.76 10.32
C TYR A 113 -0.06 -1.93 9.53
N CYS A 114 0.08 -1.88 8.21
CA CYS A 114 -0.02 -3.05 7.35
C CYS A 114 1.37 -3.47 6.86
N THR A 115 1.51 -4.76 6.56
CA THR A 115 2.73 -5.35 6.00
C THR A 115 2.35 -6.52 5.10
N PHE A 116 3.30 -7.02 4.34
CA PHE A 116 3.14 -8.24 3.56
C PHE A 116 4.38 -9.11 3.64
N GLN A 117 4.21 -10.42 3.47
CA GLN A 117 5.29 -11.40 3.48
C GLN A 117 5.12 -12.38 2.32
N SER A 118 6.20 -13.02 1.87
CA SER A 118 6.12 -14.11 0.91
C SER A 118 5.80 -15.44 1.59
N LEU A 119 4.95 -16.25 0.95
CA LEU A 119 4.45 -17.53 1.49
C LEU A 119 5.41 -18.71 1.25
N ASN A 120 6.15 -18.73 0.13
CA ASN A 120 6.78 -19.95 -0.39
C ASN A 120 8.29 -19.80 -0.61
N SER A 121 9.02 -19.33 0.40
CA SER A 121 10.49 -19.08 0.45
C SER A 121 10.92 -17.66 0.10
N SER A 122 12.10 -17.29 0.60
CA SER A 122 12.84 -16.07 0.29
C SER A 122 13.15 -15.86 -1.21
N ALA A 123 12.84 -16.82 -2.08
CA ALA A 123 13.11 -16.76 -3.51
C ALA A 123 12.09 -15.91 -4.31
N LEU A 124 10.85 -15.77 -3.83
CA LEU A 124 9.82 -14.97 -4.51
C LEU A 124 10.01 -13.47 -4.19
N LYS A 125 10.86 -12.81 -4.98
CA LYS A 125 11.05 -11.36 -4.87
C LYS A 125 9.79 -10.64 -5.30
N SER A 126 9.32 -9.74 -4.45
CA SER A 126 8.15 -8.90 -4.68
C SER A 126 8.34 -7.54 -4.04
N ARG A 127 7.58 -6.57 -4.54
CA ARG A 127 7.55 -5.23 -3.98
C ARG A 127 6.23 -4.55 -4.32
N LEU A 128 5.75 -3.74 -3.40
CA LEU A 128 4.68 -2.78 -3.66
C LEU A 128 5.32 -1.42 -3.93
N MET A 129 4.84 -0.70 -4.92
CA MET A 129 5.45 0.56 -5.36
C MET A 129 4.36 1.58 -5.70
N VAL A 130 4.60 2.85 -5.38
CA VAL A 130 3.85 3.97 -5.94
C VAL A 130 4.65 4.59 -7.08
N SER A 131 4.09 4.56 -8.29
CA SER A 131 4.74 5.07 -9.50
C SER A 131 4.63 6.59 -9.62
N ASN A 132 5.49 7.19 -10.45
CA ASN A 132 5.52 8.64 -10.71
C ASN A 132 4.28 9.17 -11.45
N ASP A 133 3.47 8.29 -12.04
CA ASP A 133 2.20 8.58 -12.70
C ASP A 133 0.98 8.26 -11.83
N GLY A 134 1.19 7.87 -10.57
CA GLY A 134 0.12 7.76 -9.58
C GLY A 134 -0.63 6.42 -9.60
N PHE A 135 0.07 5.33 -9.91
CA PHE A 135 -0.44 3.98 -9.69
C PHE A 135 0.18 3.35 -8.46
N PHE A 136 -0.60 2.54 -7.76
CA PHE A 136 -0.09 1.64 -6.73
C PHE A 136 -0.01 0.24 -7.32
N ILE A 137 1.19 -0.32 -7.37
CA ILE A 137 1.49 -1.51 -8.17
C ILE A 137 2.19 -2.54 -7.30
N MET A 138 1.73 -3.79 -7.36
CA MET A 138 2.48 -4.94 -6.88
C MET A 138 3.28 -5.55 -8.02
N TYR A 139 4.60 -5.62 -7.84
CA TYR A 139 5.51 -6.29 -8.76
C TYR A 139 5.95 -7.65 -8.21
N ARG A 140 6.12 -8.61 -9.12
CA ARG A 140 6.76 -9.90 -8.86
C ARG A 140 7.94 -10.07 -9.80
N TRP A 141 9.05 -10.59 -9.29
CA TRP A 141 10.19 -10.96 -10.13
C TRP A 141 9.94 -12.28 -10.84
N ALA A 142 10.10 -12.30 -12.15
CA ALA A 142 10.12 -13.52 -12.95
C ALA A 142 11.57 -13.95 -13.21
N PRO A 143 12.04 -15.06 -12.63
CA PRO A 143 13.42 -15.51 -12.82
C PRO A 143 13.68 -15.96 -14.26
N ASP A 144 12.69 -16.54 -14.94
CA ASP A 144 12.85 -17.07 -16.30
C ASP A 144 13.10 -15.98 -17.35
N THR A 145 12.56 -14.77 -17.13
CA THR A 145 12.71 -13.61 -18.03
C THR A 145 13.58 -12.51 -17.47
N GLU A 146 14.08 -12.66 -16.25
CA GLU A 146 14.86 -11.67 -15.50
C GLU A 146 14.20 -10.27 -15.46
N GLN A 147 12.88 -10.24 -15.26
CA GLN A 147 12.10 -9.00 -15.31
C GLN A 147 11.14 -8.87 -14.12
N TRP A 148 10.85 -7.62 -13.77
CA TRP A 148 9.72 -7.30 -12.90
C TRP A 148 8.43 -7.33 -13.71
N ILE A 149 7.52 -8.21 -13.31
CA ILE A 149 6.18 -8.31 -13.90
C ILE A 149 5.21 -7.52 -13.04
N HIS A 150 4.43 -6.66 -13.69
CA HIS A 150 3.27 -6.01 -13.10
C HIS A 150 2.24 -7.09 -12.78
N PHE A 151 2.01 -7.30 -11.49
CA PHE A 151 1.18 -8.42 -11.03
C PHE A 151 -0.23 -7.96 -10.64
N ILE A 152 -0.32 -6.85 -9.89
CA ILE A 152 -1.59 -6.21 -9.52
C ILE A 152 -1.39 -4.69 -9.66
N MET A 153 -2.39 -4.00 -10.21
CA MET A 153 -2.44 -2.55 -10.28
C MET A 153 -3.72 -2.10 -9.60
N TYR A 154 -3.62 -1.17 -8.66
CA TYR A 154 -4.78 -0.56 -8.03
C TYR A 154 -5.15 0.72 -8.79
N ARG A 155 -6.45 1.04 -8.84
CA ARG A 155 -7.03 2.10 -9.67
C ARG A 155 -7.08 1.75 -11.16
N GLU A 156 -7.73 0.64 -11.48
CA GLU A 156 -7.83 0.11 -12.84
C GLU A 156 -8.88 0.85 -13.67
N ASP A 157 -9.97 1.29 -13.04
CA ASP A 157 -11.07 1.95 -13.73
C ASP A 157 -11.51 3.29 -13.10
N GLN A 158 -12.53 3.90 -13.69
CA GLN A 158 -13.06 5.18 -13.24
C GLN A 158 -13.75 5.08 -11.88
N CYS A 159 -14.33 3.94 -11.51
CA CYS A 159 -15.00 3.73 -10.23
C CYS A 159 -14.03 3.62 -9.05
N ASP A 160 -12.78 3.24 -9.31
CA ASP A 160 -11.73 3.25 -8.29
C ASP A 160 -11.29 4.67 -7.90
N SER A 161 -11.53 5.66 -8.76
CA SER A 161 -11.19 7.04 -8.44
C SER A 161 -11.99 7.52 -7.22
N TYR A 162 -11.29 8.16 -6.27
CA TYR A 162 -11.92 8.58 -5.03
C TYR A 162 -13.07 9.56 -5.29
N ARG A 163 -14.25 9.25 -4.75
CA ARG A 163 -15.48 10.04 -4.87
C ARG A 163 -15.91 10.32 -6.32
N THR A 164 -15.73 9.36 -7.24
CA THR A 164 -16.30 9.44 -8.59
C THR A 164 -17.80 9.73 -8.58
N CYS A 165 -18.53 9.09 -7.67
CA CYS A 165 -19.94 9.38 -7.42
C CYS A 165 -20.11 10.23 -6.16
N GLY A 166 -21.12 11.10 -6.18
CA GLY A 166 -21.49 11.93 -5.04
C GLY A 166 -22.07 11.12 -3.87
N PRO A 167 -22.42 11.77 -2.76
CA PRO A 167 -23.05 11.12 -1.61
C PRO A 167 -24.27 10.28 -2.04
N TYR A 168 -24.38 9.06 -1.51
CA TYR A 168 -25.40 8.08 -1.89
C TYR A 168 -25.37 7.65 -3.36
N GLY A 169 -24.26 7.84 -4.07
CA GLY A 169 -24.04 7.26 -5.40
C GLY A 169 -23.16 6.01 -5.32
N VAL A 170 -23.56 4.95 -6.00
CA VAL A 170 -22.76 3.74 -6.22
C VAL A 170 -22.21 3.78 -7.64
N CYS A 171 -20.90 3.56 -7.77
CA CYS A 171 -20.25 3.51 -9.06
C CYS A 171 -20.35 2.10 -9.66
N ASN A 172 -20.78 2.00 -10.91
CA ASN A 172 -20.88 0.76 -11.68
C ASN A 172 -20.54 1.03 -13.16
N MET A 173 -19.34 0.65 -13.58
CA MET A 173 -18.89 0.80 -14.98
C MET A 173 -19.70 -0.03 -15.99
N SER A 174 -20.45 -1.04 -15.53
CA SER A 174 -21.31 -1.85 -16.41
C SER A 174 -22.69 -1.20 -16.65
N ALA A 175 -23.01 -0.12 -15.95
CA ALA A 175 -24.27 0.59 -16.09
C ALA A 175 -24.23 1.65 -17.21
N PRO A 176 -25.40 2.05 -17.77
CA PRO A 176 -25.47 3.10 -18.79
C PRO A 176 -24.96 4.47 -18.30
N SER A 177 -25.07 4.72 -16.99
CA SER A 177 -24.47 5.85 -16.29
C SER A 177 -23.62 5.28 -15.16
N PRO A 178 -22.33 5.64 -15.03
CA PRO A 178 -21.45 5.10 -14.00
C PRO A 178 -21.98 5.31 -12.59
N CYS A 179 -22.65 6.42 -12.30
CA CYS A 179 -23.20 6.68 -10.99
C CYS A 179 -24.70 6.40 -10.94
N GLN A 180 -25.09 5.54 -9.98
CA GLN A 180 -26.47 5.16 -9.73
C GLN A 180 -26.82 5.35 -8.25
N CYS A 181 -28.05 5.75 -7.95
CA CYS A 181 -28.53 5.74 -6.56
C CYS A 181 -28.81 4.28 -6.13
N PRO A 182 -28.50 3.90 -4.89
CA PRO A 182 -28.91 2.62 -4.34
C PRO A 182 -30.44 2.54 -4.27
N GLN A 183 -30.97 1.32 -4.26
CA GLN A 183 -32.39 1.09 -4.06
C GLN A 183 -32.78 1.55 -2.65
N GLY A 184 -33.82 2.38 -2.56
CA GLY A 184 -34.43 2.84 -1.31
C GLY A 184 -35.49 1.90 -0.78
#